data_AF-A0A7J8QC83-F1
#
_entry.id   AF-A0A7J8QC83-F1
#
_cell.length_a   1.000
_cell.length_b   1.000
_cell.length_c   1.000
_cell.angle_alpha   90.00
_cell.angle_beta   90.00
_cell.angle_gamma   90.00
#
_symmetry.space_group_name_H-M   'P 1'
#
loop_
_entity.id
_entity.type
_entity.pdbx_description
1 polymer ?
#
loop_
_entity_poly.entity_id
_entity_poly.type
_entity_poly.pdbx_seq_one_letter_code
_entity_poly.pdbx_strand_id
1 'polypeptide(L)'
;MRTVPFILVEGGQWPQSDFVIVNMNGSKHPLPLTTVYHQLHPINASPYTFLQALFGHEYPVGLLDEEKILPVGKEISAVGICGFSNGVPEVKACKELPYFLTDMTKDQMLLDLAFKTKILFWSGVVLGSLSIGILGYAFVRNWNKWKERRLRRFQQAANAATDDSTLQMDLDEELGDVPDGELCVVCLMRRRRSAFIPCGHLVCCQHCAVSVERELVPKCPVCRMAIRSSVRIYAS
;
A
#
# COMPACT_ATOMS: atom_id res chain seq x y z
N MET A 1 -37.45 -26.36 -32.13
CA MET A 1 -36.09 -26.83 -31.77
C MET A 1 -35.12 -26.27 -32.80
N ARG A 2 -33.96 -25.76 -32.39
CA ARG A 2 -32.94 -25.25 -33.32
C ARG A 2 -31.88 -26.34 -33.51
N THR A 3 -32.05 -27.17 -34.52
CA THR A 3 -31.12 -28.25 -34.89
C THR A 3 -30.62 -28.00 -36.30
N VAL A 4 -29.32 -28.21 -36.52
CA VAL A 4 -28.70 -28.06 -37.85
C VAL A 4 -28.01 -29.38 -38.20
N PRO A 5 -28.31 -29.97 -39.37
CA PRO A 5 -27.64 -31.19 -39.81
C PRO A 5 -26.24 -30.84 -40.33
N PHE A 6 -25.24 -31.55 -39.84
CA PHE A 6 -23.87 -31.49 -40.35
C PHE A 6 -23.47 -32.86 -40.89
N ILE A 7 -22.66 -32.86 -41.95
CA ILE A 7 -22.09 -34.07 -42.52
C ILE A 7 -20.72 -34.27 -41.88
N LEU A 8 -20.46 -35.46 -41.33
CA LEU A 8 -19.11 -35.81 -40.89
C LEU A 8 -18.25 -36.15 -42.10
N VAL A 9 -17.05 -35.58 -42.15
CA VAL A 9 -16.03 -35.92 -43.15
C VAL A 9 -14.80 -36.41 -42.40
N GLU A 10 -14.46 -37.69 -42.57
CA GLU A 10 -13.26 -38.28 -41.97
C GLU A 10 -12.07 -38.14 -42.93
N GLY A 11 -10.90 -37.80 -42.38
CA GLY A 11 -9.70 -37.32 -43.08
C GLY A 11 -9.40 -37.93 -44.45
N GLY A 12 -9.89 -37.27 -45.52
CA GLY A 12 -9.45 -37.48 -46.90
C GLY A 12 -10.15 -38.60 -47.67
N GLN A 13 -11.16 -39.29 -47.12
CA GLN A 13 -11.94 -40.29 -47.87
C GLN A 13 -13.43 -39.92 -47.92
N TRP A 14 -13.89 -39.55 -49.11
CA TRP A 14 -15.32 -39.55 -49.48
C TRP A 14 -15.73 -40.94 -50.00
N PRO A 15 -16.92 -41.51 -49.68
CA PRO A 15 -17.90 -41.11 -48.65
C PRO A 15 -18.27 -42.27 -47.68
N GLN A 16 -18.38 -41.98 -46.38
CA GLN A 16 -19.34 -42.66 -45.49
C GLN A 16 -20.21 -41.57 -44.85
N SER A 17 -21.44 -41.48 -45.35
CA SER A 17 -22.38 -40.39 -45.07
C SER A 17 -23.18 -40.65 -43.80
N ASP A 18 -22.55 -40.45 -42.64
CA ASP A 18 -23.28 -40.32 -41.37
C ASP A 18 -23.47 -38.85 -41.04
N PHE A 19 -24.73 -38.42 -40.98
CA PHE A 19 -25.10 -37.07 -40.56
C PHE A 19 -25.15 -37.01 -39.04
N VAL A 20 -24.60 -35.94 -38.49
CA VAL A 20 -24.71 -35.62 -37.06
C VAL A 20 -25.65 -34.45 -36.88
N ILE A 21 -26.56 -34.59 -35.94
CA ILE A 21 -27.44 -33.49 -35.54
C ILE A 21 -26.75 -32.72 -34.43
N VAL A 22 -26.43 -31.45 -34.70
CA VAL A 22 -25.95 -30.55 -33.64
C VAL A 22 -27.16 -29.86 -33.02
N ASN A 23 -27.39 -30.13 -31.75
CA ASN A 23 -28.51 -29.56 -31.00
C ASN A 23 -28.05 -28.30 -30.27
N MET A 24 -28.56 -27.16 -30.75
CA MET A 24 -28.20 -25.84 -30.24
C MET A 24 -29.03 -25.40 -29.03
N ASN A 25 -30.05 -26.18 -28.64
CA ASN A 25 -30.99 -25.76 -27.60
C ASN A 25 -30.27 -25.59 -26.26
N GLY A 26 -30.46 -24.43 -25.62
CA GLY A 26 -29.86 -24.12 -24.31
C GLY A 26 -28.38 -23.73 -24.34
N SER A 27 -27.74 -23.69 -25.51
CA SER A 27 -26.38 -23.17 -25.65
C SER A 27 -26.38 -21.64 -25.60
N LYS A 28 -25.48 -21.06 -24.79
CA LYS A 28 -25.18 -19.62 -24.76
C LYS A 28 -23.80 -19.31 -25.36
N HIS A 29 -23.15 -20.32 -25.92
CA HIS A 29 -21.80 -20.22 -26.44
C HIS A 29 -21.77 -19.35 -27.71
N PRO A 30 -20.75 -18.50 -27.87
CA PRO A 30 -20.59 -17.70 -29.07
C PRO A 30 -20.37 -18.63 -30.27
N LEU A 31 -21.04 -18.32 -31.37
CA LEU A 31 -20.98 -19.10 -32.61
C LEU A 31 -20.09 -18.37 -33.62
N PRO A 32 -19.28 -19.10 -34.42
CA PRO A 32 -18.37 -18.52 -35.41
C PRO A 32 -19.13 -18.10 -36.68
N LEU A 33 -20.18 -17.30 -36.48
CA LEU A 33 -21.00 -16.75 -37.55
C LEU A 33 -20.26 -15.58 -38.20
N THR A 34 -20.41 -15.46 -39.51
CA THR A 34 -19.87 -14.36 -40.30
C THR A 34 -20.94 -13.29 -40.42
N THR A 35 -20.60 -12.06 -40.04
CA THR A 35 -21.50 -10.91 -40.22
C THR A 35 -21.56 -10.57 -41.72
N VAL A 36 -22.75 -10.67 -42.31
CA VAL A 36 -22.98 -10.37 -43.73
C VAL A 36 -23.64 -9.02 -43.94
N TYR A 37 -24.28 -8.50 -42.90
CA TYR A 37 -24.89 -7.19 -42.92
C TYR A 37 -24.72 -6.54 -41.55
N HIS A 38 -24.26 -5.29 -41.55
CA HIS A 38 -24.02 -4.51 -40.35
C HIS A 38 -24.34 -3.04 -40.63
N GLN A 39 -25.55 -2.61 -40.25
CA GLN A 39 -26.02 -1.25 -40.49
C GLN A 39 -26.48 -0.60 -39.18
N LEU A 40 -25.81 0.50 -38.82
CA LEU A 40 -26.19 1.34 -37.69
C LEU A 40 -27.16 2.42 -38.17
N HIS A 41 -28.39 2.40 -37.64
CA HIS A 41 -29.38 3.44 -37.82
C HIS A 41 -29.30 4.40 -36.63
N PRO A 42 -28.65 5.58 -36.78
CA PRO A 42 -28.55 6.55 -35.70
C PRO A 42 -29.93 7.10 -35.35
N ILE A 43 -30.23 7.18 -34.05
CA ILE A 43 -31.42 7.90 -33.57
C ILE A 43 -31.00 9.33 -33.32
N ASN A 44 -31.74 10.29 -33.89
CA ASN A 44 -31.42 11.71 -33.75
C ASN A 44 -31.46 12.12 -32.27
N ALA A 45 -30.29 12.36 -31.71
CA ALA A 45 -30.13 12.85 -30.35
C ALA A 45 -30.41 14.36 -30.33
N SER A 46 -31.33 14.80 -29.48
CA SER A 46 -31.58 16.22 -29.24
C SER A 46 -30.47 16.80 -28.35
N PRO A 47 -30.20 18.12 -28.39
CA PRO A 47 -29.08 18.74 -27.67
C PRO A 47 -29.10 18.55 -26.14
N TYR A 48 -30.24 18.21 -25.54
CA TYR A 48 -30.39 17.93 -24.10
C TYR A 48 -30.05 16.48 -23.69
N THR A 49 -29.88 15.56 -24.65
CA THR A 49 -29.51 14.15 -24.39
C THR A 49 -28.12 13.98 -23.77
N PHE A 50 -27.18 14.90 -24.07
CA PHE A 50 -25.85 14.91 -23.48
C PHE A 50 -25.89 15.10 -21.95
N LEU A 51 -26.80 15.95 -21.46
CA LEU A 51 -26.99 16.15 -20.02
C LEU A 51 -27.52 14.87 -19.36
N GLN A 52 -28.42 14.15 -20.03
CA GLN A 52 -28.98 12.89 -19.52
C GLN A 52 -27.92 11.78 -19.39
N ALA A 53 -26.96 11.71 -20.32
CA ALA A 53 -25.82 10.80 -20.22
C ALA A 53 -24.88 11.15 -19.04
N LEU A 54 -24.71 12.44 -18.73
CA LEU A 54 -23.88 12.89 -17.62
C LEU A 54 -24.46 12.52 -16.24
N PHE A 55 -25.79 12.42 -16.13
CA PHE A 55 -26.49 11.94 -14.93
C PHE A 55 -26.61 10.41 -14.85
N GLY A 56 -25.88 9.68 -15.70
CA GLY A 56 -25.79 8.22 -15.64
C GLY A 56 -27.00 7.50 -16.20
N HIS A 57 -27.86 8.16 -16.98
CA HIS A 57 -28.91 7.47 -17.71
C HIS A 57 -28.38 6.89 -19.03
N GLU A 58 -28.60 5.59 -19.24
CA GLU A 58 -28.28 4.90 -20.48
C GLU A 58 -29.13 5.48 -21.62
N TYR A 59 -28.46 5.99 -22.67
CA TYR A 59 -29.12 6.57 -23.84
C TYR A 59 -28.83 5.72 -25.09
N PRO A 60 -29.85 5.27 -25.84
CA PRO A 60 -29.64 4.48 -27.05
C PRO A 60 -29.10 5.37 -28.18
N VAL A 61 -27.84 5.17 -28.56
CA VAL A 61 -27.15 5.94 -29.61
C VAL A 61 -27.59 5.56 -31.04
N GLY A 62 -28.28 4.44 -31.20
CA GLY A 62 -28.77 3.96 -32.49
C GLY A 62 -29.30 2.53 -32.41
N LEU A 63 -30.06 2.14 -33.42
CA LEU A 63 -30.43 0.74 -33.65
C LEU A 63 -29.36 0.11 -34.54
N LEU A 64 -28.72 -0.96 -34.06
CA LEU A 64 -27.75 -1.71 -34.85
C LEU A 64 -28.41 -2.98 -35.40
N ASP A 65 -28.61 -3.00 -36.71
CA ASP A 65 -29.08 -4.20 -37.41
C ASP A 65 -27.85 -5.01 -37.85
N GLU A 66 -27.70 -6.20 -37.27
CA GLU A 66 -26.62 -7.13 -37.58
C GLU A 66 -27.18 -8.49 -38.00
N GLU A 67 -26.88 -8.92 -39.23
CA GLU A 67 -27.20 -10.26 -39.72
C GLU A 67 -25.95 -11.11 -39.76
N LYS A 68 -26.03 -12.28 -39.11
CA LYS A 68 -24.94 -13.24 -39.00
C LYS A 68 -25.36 -14.58 -39.58
N ILE A 69 -24.53 -15.14 -40.44
CA ILE A 69 -24.77 -16.45 -41.06
C ILE A 69 -23.56 -17.37 -40.90
N LEU A 70 -23.80 -18.67 -40.93
CA LEU A 70 -22.73 -19.66 -41.10
C LEU A 70 -22.70 -20.05 -42.59
N PRO A 71 -21.66 -19.68 -43.36
CA PRO A 71 -21.61 -19.98 -44.78
C PRO A 71 -21.50 -21.49 -45.02
N VAL A 72 -22.15 -21.97 -46.08
CA VAL A 72 -22.09 -23.37 -46.50
C VAL A 72 -20.67 -23.72 -46.96
N GLY A 73 -20.17 -24.90 -46.57
CA GLY A 73 -18.82 -25.35 -46.90
C GLY A 73 -17.72 -24.86 -45.96
N LYS A 74 -18.06 -24.05 -44.95
CA LYS A 74 -17.12 -23.69 -43.88
C LYS A 74 -16.89 -24.88 -42.95
N GLU A 75 -15.63 -25.24 -42.76
CA GLU A 75 -15.22 -26.23 -41.77
C GLU A 75 -15.39 -25.65 -40.37
N ILE A 76 -16.05 -26.40 -39.49
CA ILE A 76 -16.24 -26.05 -38.10
C ILE A 76 -16.00 -27.28 -37.22
N SER A 77 -15.44 -27.05 -36.05
CA SER A 77 -15.29 -28.06 -35.01
C SER A 77 -16.45 -27.94 -34.02
N ALA A 78 -17.12 -29.06 -33.76
CA ALA A 78 -18.14 -29.18 -32.73
C ALA A 78 -17.58 -29.91 -31.50
N VAL A 79 -17.74 -29.33 -30.31
CA VAL A 79 -17.28 -29.89 -29.04
C VAL A 79 -18.44 -29.96 -28.07
N GLY A 80 -18.77 -31.14 -27.58
CA GLY A 80 -19.91 -31.31 -26.71
C GLY A 80 -20.08 -32.73 -26.21
N ILE A 81 -21.24 -32.98 -25.61
CA ILE A 81 -21.65 -34.30 -25.15
C ILE A 81 -22.29 -35.01 -26.33
N CYS A 82 -21.71 -36.14 -26.72
CA CYS A 82 -22.28 -37.01 -27.73
C CYS A 82 -23.39 -37.88 -27.11
N GLY A 83 -24.49 -38.04 -27.84
CA GLY A 83 -25.58 -38.95 -27.51
C GLY A 83 -26.23 -39.48 -28.78
N PHE A 84 -27.28 -40.28 -28.61
CA PHE A 84 -28.09 -40.77 -29.73
C PHE A 84 -29.53 -40.33 -29.53
N SER A 85 -30.15 -39.81 -30.59
CA SER A 85 -31.58 -39.52 -30.65
C SER A 85 -32.17 -40.27 -31.82
N ASN A 86 -33.06 -41.23 -31.54
CA ASN A 86 -33.74 -42.04 -32.57
C ASN A 86 -32.78 -42.75 -33.55
N GLY A 87 -31.62 -43.22 -33.06
CA GLY A 87 -30.61 -43.91 -33.87
C GLY A 87 -29.63 -43.00 -34.62
N VAL A 88 -29.80 -41.68 -34.54
CA VAL A 88 -28.90 -40.70 -35.16
C VAL A 88 -27.96 -40.12 -34.10
N PRO A 89 -26.64 -40.02 -34.37
CA PRO A 89 -25.71 -39.36 -33.48
C PRO A 89 -26.03 -37.86 -33.32
N GLU A 90 -26.12 -37.42 -32.08
CA GLU A 90 -26.46 -36.05 -31.68
C GLU A 90 -25.34 -35.47 -30.81
N VAL A 91 -24.94 -34.22 -31.06
CA VAL A 91 -23.98 -33.48 -30.22
C VAL A 91 -24.68 -32.33 -29.52
N LYS A 92 -24.55 -32.27 -28.19
CA LYS A 92 -25.14 -31.24 -27.31
C LYS A 92 -24.06 -30.39 -26.67
N ALA A 93 -24.35 -29.10 -26.47
CA ALA A 93 -23.44 -28.19 -25.78
C ALA A 93 -23.17 -28.63 -24.33
N CYS A 94 -21.91 -28.56 -23.90
CA CYS A 94 -21.50 -28.76 -22.52
C CYS A 94 -21.35 -27.40 -21.81
N LYS A 95 -21.73 -27.31 -20.53
CA LYS A 95 -21.58 -26.09 -19.72
C LYS A 95 -20.16 -25.90 -19.16
N GLU A 96 -19.40 -26.98 -19.05
CA GLU A 96 -18.03 -26.98 -18.48
C GLU A 96 -16.97 -26.56 -19.51
N LEU A 97 -17.31 -26.65 -20.80
CA LEU A 97 -16.42 -26.32 -21.90
C LEU A 97 -16.75 -24.92 -22.42
N PRO A 98 -15.75 -24.07 -22.68
CA PRO A 98 -15.96 -22.71 -23.19
C PRO A 98 -16.30 -22.67 -24.68
N TYR A 99 -16.23 -23.82 -25.36
CA TYR A 99 -16.46 -23.95 -26.80
C TYR A 99 -17.58 -24.94 -27.08
N PHE A 100 -18.40 -24.64 -28.08
CA PHE A 100 -19.40 -25.56 -28.61
C PHE A 100 -19.26 -25.72 -30.12
N LEU A 101 -19.38 -24.62 -30.86
CA LEU A 101 -18.99 -24.56 -32.27
C LEU A 101 -17.88 -23.52 -32.40
N THR A 102 -16.80 -23.85 -33.09
CA THR A 102 -15.69 -22.92 -33.36
C THR A 102 -15.02 -23.29 -34.69
N ASP A 103 -14.36 -22.30 -35.26
CA ASP A 103 -13.47 -22.41 -36.42
C ASP A 103 -12.08 -23.00 -36.07
N MET A 104 -11.76 -23.20 -34.79
CA MET A 104 -10.49 -23.77 -34.37
C MET A 104 -10.44 -25.28 -34.55
N THR A 105 -9.26 -25.80 -34.89
CA THR A 105 -8.97 -27.23 -34.84
C THR A 105 -8.83 -27.73 -33.40
N LYS A 106 -8.92 -29.04 -33.19
CA LYS A 106 -8.73 -29.67 -31.87
C LYS A 106 -7.43 -29.23 -31.20
N ASP A 107 -6.32 -29.23 -31.94
CA ASP A 107 -5.00 -28.89 -31.37
C ASP A 107 -4.92 -27.41 -30.98
N GLN A 108 -5.50 -26.52 -31.79
CA GLN A 108 -5.58 -25.09 -31.47
C GLN A 108 -6.45 -24.83 -30.23
N MET A 109 -7.57 -25.54 -30.06
CA MET A 109 -8.38 -25.45 -28.85
C MET A 109 -7.60 -25.85 -27.60
N LEU A 110 -6.85 -26.94 -27.66
CA LEU A 110 -6.06 -27.43 -26.54
C LEU A 110 -4.97 -26.43 -26.16
N LEU A 111 -4.28 -25.86 -27.16
CA LEU A 111 -3.28 -24.81 -26.93
C LEU A 111 -3.89 -23.56 -26.32
N ASP A 112 -5.04 -23.09 -26.83
CA ASP A 112 -5.71 -21.91 -26.28
C ASP A 112 -6.18 -22.13 -24.83
N LEU A 113 -6.76 -23.30 -24.53
CA LEU A 113 -7.20 -23.64 -23.18
C LEU A 113 -6.01 -23.71 -22.21
N ALA A 114 -4.90 -24.31 -22.64
CA ALA A 114 -3.67 -24.36 -21.86
C ALA A 114 -3.09 -22.96 -21.64
N PHE A 115 -3.06 -22.12 -22.68
CA PHE A 115 -2.53 -20.77 -22.63
C PHE A 115 -3.34 -19.88 -21.69
N LYS A 116 -4.67 -19.87 -21.79
CA LYS A 116 -5.55 -19.11 -20.88
C LYS A 116 -5.37 -19.54 -19.43
N THR A 117 -5.29 -20.84 -19.18
CA THR A 117 -5.06 -21.37 -17.82
C THR A 117 -3.70 -20.93 -17.28
N LYS A 118 -2.65 -20.96 -18.12
CA LYS A 118 -1.31 -20.49 -17.73
C LYS A 118 -1.29 -18.99 -17.45
N ILE A 119 -1.96 -18.18 -18.28
CA ILE A 119 -2.04 -16.72 -18.05
C ILE A 119 -2.70 -16.42 -16.72
N LEU A 120 -3.84 -17.03 -16.42
CA LEU A 120 -4.57 -16.80 -15.17
C LEU A 120 -3.73 -17.20 -13.94
N PHE A 121 -2.99 -18.30 -14.06
CA PHE A 121 -2.08 -18.74 -12.99
C PHE A 121 -0.95 -17.72 -12.76
N TRP A 122 -0.24 -17.34 -13.83
CA TRP A 122 0.90 -16.43 -13.71
C TRP A 122 0.49 -15.00 -13.33
N SER A 123 -0.66 -14.51 -13.78
CA SER A 123 -1.17 -13.21 -13.37
C SER A 123 -1.45 -13.16 -11.86
N GLY A 124 -2.02 -14.22 -11.30
CA GLY A 124 -2.23 -14.37 -9.85
C GLY A 124 -0.91 -14.37 -9.07
N VAL A 125 0.10 -15.10 -9.55
CA VAL A 125 1.43 -15.15 -8.92
C VAL A 125 2.10 -13.77 -8.91
N VAL A 126 2.08 -13.06 -10.05
CA VAL A 126 2.69 -11.72 -10.16
C VAL A 126 2.02 -10.74 -9.21
N LEU A 127 0.69 -10.66 -9.21
CA LEU A 127 -0.07 -9.77 -8.33
C LEU A 127 0.12 -10.10 -6.84
N GLY A 128 0.20 -11.39 -6.52
CA GLY A 128 0.49 -11.87 -5.16
C GLY A 128 1.88 -11.44 -4.69
N SER A 129 2.90 -11.63 -5.53
CA SER A 129 4.28 -11.25 -5.21
C SER A 129 4.45 -9.75 -4.99
N LEU A 130 3.81 -8.93 -5.83
CA LEU A 130 3.84 -7.48 -5.73
C LEU A 130 3.19 -7.01 -4.41
N SER A 131 2.05 -7.61 -4.05
CA SER A 131 1.34 -7.30 -2.81
C SER A 131 2.17 -7.64 -1.58
N ILE A 132 2.81 -8.82 -1.56
CA ILE A 132 3.69 -9.26 -0.47
C ILE A 132 4.91 -8.35 -0.36
N GLY A 133 5.51 -7.94 -1.49
CA GLY A 133 6.64 -7.01 -1.52
C GLY A 133 6.30 -5.65 -0.91
N ILE A 134 5.13 -5.08 -1.27
CA ILE A 134 4.66 -3.79 -0.74
C ILE A 134 4.40 -3.89 0.77
N LEU A 135 3.70 -4.93 1.23
CA LEU A 135 3.42 -5.15 2.64
C LEU A 135 4.71 -5.38 3.45
N GLY A 136 5.63 -6.19 2.94
CA GLY A 136 6.94 -6.43 3.55
C GLY A 136 7.76 -5.14 3.66
N TYR A 137 7.81 -4.34 2.60
CA TYR A 137 8.48 -3.03 2.62
C TYR A 137 7.85 -2.06 3.63
N ALA A 138 6.51 -1.97 3.65
CA ALA A 138 5.80 -1.14 4.61
C ALA A 138 6.06 -1.59 6.06
N PHE A 139 6.09 -2.89 6.31
CA PHE A 139 6.40 -3.48 7.61
C PHE A 139 7.83 -3.13 8.06
N VAL A 140 8.84 -3.37 7.22
CA VAL A 140 10.24 -3.05 7.53
C VAL A 140 10.43 -1.56 7.76
N ARG A 141 9.82 -0.71 6.91
CA ARG A 141 9.91 0.75 7.06
C ARG A 141 9.26 1.22 8.35
N ASN A 142 8.11 0.66 8.73
CA ASN A 142 7.44 1.00 9.98
C ASN A 142 8.22 0.47 11.20
N TRP A 143 8.80 -0.72 11.10
CA TRP A 143 9.62 -1.32 12.14
C TRP A 143 10.89 -0.51 12.42
N ASN A 144 11.59 -0.06 11.37
CA ASN A 144 12.77 0.79 11.51
C ASN A 144 12.41 2.13 12.18
N LYS A 145 11.33 2.78 11.75
CA LYS A 145 10.82 4.00 12.41
C LYS A 145 10.47 3.76 13.88
N TRP A 146 9.85 2.63 14.21
CA TRP A 146 9.51 2.29 15.58
C TRP A 146 10.75 2.02 16.44
N LYS A 147 11.74 1.31 15.89
CA LYS A 147 13.02 1.02 16.54
C LYS A 147 13.78 2.31 16.87
N GLU A 148 13.83 3.25 15.94
CA GLU A 148 14.45 4.57 16.16
C GLU A 148 13.77 5.35 17.29
N ARG A 149 12.42 5.38 17.32
CA ARG A 149 11.67 6.03 18.40
C ARG A 149 11.93 5.37 19.76
N ARG A 150 12.02 4.04 19.79
CA ARG A 150 12.29 3.29 21.03
C ARG A 150 13.69 3.60 21.56
N LEU A 151 14.70 3.65 20.68
CA LEU A 151 16.06 4.00 21.07
C LEU A 151 16.16 5.44 21.60
N ARG A 152 15.49 6.40 20.94
CA ARG A 152 15.41 7.79 21.42
C ARG A 152 14.75 7.88 22.81
N ARG A 153 13.69 7.10 23.07
CA ARG A 153 13.04 7.07 24.39
C ARG A 153 13.95 6.52 25.47
N PHE A 154 14.71 5.46 25.19
CA PHE A 154 15.71 4.95 26.13
C PHE A 154 16.80 5.98 26.42
N GLN A 155 17.26 6.70 25.40
CA GLN A 155 18.26 7.76 25.60
C GLN A 155 17.71 8.96 26.38
N GLN A 156 16.45 9.35 26.16
CA GLN A 156 15.78 10.38 26.97
C GLN A 156 15.61 9.95 28.43
N ALA A 157 15.23 8.69 28.68
CA ALA A 157 15.12 8.17 30.04
C ALA A 157 16.48 8.10 30.75
N ALA A 158 17.54 7.69 30.05
CA ALA A 158 18.90 7.70 30.58
C ALA A 158 19.37 9.13 30.89
N ASN A 159 19.15 10.08 29.98
CA ASN A 159 19.51 11.48 30.19
C ASN A 159 18.73 12.12 31.36
N ALA A 160 17.46 11.77 31.56
CA ALA A 160 16.68 12.27 32.69
C ALA A 160 17.17 11.71 34.04
N ALA A 161 17.57 10.44 34.08
CA ALA A 161 18.15 9.84 35.29
C ALA A 161 19.53 10.44 35.64
N THR A 162 20.35 10.78 34.64
CA THR A 162 21.61 11.51 34.87
C THR A 162 21.36 12.93 35.37
N ASP A 163 20.34 13.62 34.87
CA ASP A 163 20.00 14.99 35.31
C ASP A 163 19.53 14.99 36.78
N ASP A 164 18.66 14.05 37.16
CA ASP A 164 18.19 13.88 38.54
C ASP A 164 19.33 13.55 39.53
N SER A 165 20.27 12.67 39.14
CA SER A 165 21.43 12.35 39.96
C SER A 165 22.43 13.51 40.07
N THR A 166 22.62 14.32 39.02
CA THR A 166 23.42 15.56 39.13
C THR A 166 22.77 16.59 40.05
N LEU A 167 21.44 16.72 40.01
CA LEU A 167 20.71 17.63 40.90
C LEU A 167 20.80 17.16 42.37
N GLN A 168 20.72 15.86 42.63
CA GLN A 168 20.91 15.29 43.96
C GLN A 168 22.33 15.51 44.49
N MET A 169 23.36 15.36 43.65
CA MET A 169 24.75 15.63 44.05
C MET A 169 24.98 17.11 44.41
N ASP A 170 24.43 18.05 43.63
CA ASP A 170 24.52 19.49 43.96
C ASP A 170 23.77 19.81 45.27
N LEU A 171 22.67 19.10 45.59
CA LEU A 171 21.91 19.26 46.84
C LEU A 171 22.63 18.69 48.07
N ASP A 172 23.22 17.50 47.97
CA ASP A 172 23.98 16.88 49.07
C ASP A 172 25.24 17.69 49.41
N GLU A 173 25.88 18.31 48.43
CA GLU A 173 26.98 19.26 48.67
C GLU A 173 26.53 20.55 49.41
N GLU A 174 25.25 20.91 49.38
CA GLU A 174 24.69 22.06 50.13
C GLU A 174 24.31 21.69 51.58
N LEU A 175 24.23 20.39 51.94
CA LEU A 175 23.75 19.87 53.23
C LEU A 175 24.84 19.32 54.16
N GLY A 176 26.10 19.25 53.72
CA GLY A 176 27.22 18.84 54.55
C GLY A 176 27.52 19.85 55.68
N ASP A 177 28.05 19.36 56.81
CA ASP A 177 28.52 20.21 57.92
C ASP A 177 29.76 21.01 57.45
N VAL A 178 29.53 22.21 56.92
CA VAL A 178 30.58 23.11 56.45
C VAL A 178 31.11 23.88 57.65
N PRO A 179 32.42 23.82 57.96
CA PRO A 179 32.98 24.55 59.08
C PRO A 179 32.78 26.06 58.91
N ASP A 180 32.48 26.77 60.01
CA ASP A 180 32.12 28.20 60.02
C ASP A 180 33.06 29.10 59.20
N GLY A 181 34.36 28.78 59.19
CA GLY A 181 35.38 29.51 58.44
C GLY A 181 35.30 29.39 56.91
N GLU A 182 34.44 28.53 56.37
CA GLU A 182 34.26 28.25 54.95
C GLU A 182 32.85 28.57 54.42
N LEU A 183 31.98 29.09 55.29
CA LEU A 183 30.62 29.49 54.92
C LEU A 183 30.61 30.77 54.10
N CYS A 184 29.56 30.90 53.29
CA CYS A 184 29.24 32.09 52.52
C CYS A 184 28.87 33.22 53.47
N VAL A 185 29.52 34.38 53.31
CA VAL A 185 29.30 35.55 54.19
C VAL A 185 27.92 36.21 54.04
N VAL A 186 27.12 35.79 53.04
CA VAL A 186 25.79 36.35 52.76
C VAL A 186 24.69 35.48 53.36
N CYS A 187 24.65 34.17 53.04
CA CYS A 187 23.62 33.29 53.56
C CYS A 187 24.00 32.57 54.85
N LEU A 188 25.30 32.46 55.18
CA LEU A 188 25.82 31.73 56.34
C LEU A 188 25.36 30.26 56.42
N MET A 189 24.88 29.70 55.31
CA MET A 189 24.33 28.33 55.26
C MET A 189 25.13 27.40 54.35
N ARG A 190 25.90 27.96 53.41
CA ARG A 190 26.49 27.20 52.30
C ARG A 190 27.95 27.53 52.11
N ARG A 191 28.76 26.56 51.68
CA ARG A 191 30.18 26.75 51.43
C ARG A 191 30.44 27.84 50.39
N ARG A 192 31.45 28.67 50.64
CA ARG A 192 31.95 29.65 49.66
C ARG A 192 32.59 28.91 48.47
N ARG A 193 32.11 29.18 47.27
CA ARG A 193 32.58 28.56 46.02
C ARG A 193 32.74 29.56 44.87
N SER A 194 32.43 30.84 45.07
CA SER A 194 32.49 31.85 44.02
C SER A 194 33.47 32.95 44.38
N ALA A 195 34.43 33.20 43.49
CA ALA A 195 35.40 34.27 43.59
C ALA A 195 34.98 35.44 42.68
N PHE A 196 35.02 36.67 43.20
CA PHE A 196 34.63 37.86 42.44
C PHE A 196 35.78 38.47 41.65
N ILE A 197 35.52 38.93 40.43
CA ILE A 197 36.49 39.59 39.55
C ILE A 197 36.24 41.10 39.57
N PRO A 198 37.27 41.95 39.75
CA PRO A 198 38.70 41.61 39.77
C PRO A 198 39.30 41.39 41.17
N CYS A 199 38.51 41.46 42.25
CA CYS A 199 39.07 41.47 43.60
C CYS A 199 39.64 40.12 44.09
N GLY A 200 39.26 39.01 43.46
CA GLY A 200 39.72 37.66 43.78
C GLY A 200 39.12 37.05 45.06
N HIS A 201 38.26 37.77 45.79
CA HIS A 201 37.73 37.27 47.06
C HIS A 201 36.73 36.13 46.87
N LEU A 202 37.07 34.95 47.39
CA LEU A 202 36.22 33.75 47.49
C LEU A 202 35.37 33.84 48.76
N VAL A 203 34.18 34.43 48.67
CA VAL A 203 33.37 34.78 49.87
C VAL A 203 31.91 34.36 49.79
N CYS A 204 31.40 34.01 48.60
CA CYS A 204 30.01 33.66 48.38
C CYS A 204 29.84 32.22 47.89
N CYS A 205 28.69 31.59 48.20
CA CYS A 205 28.23 30.40 47.48
C CYS A 205 27.71 30.80 46.09
N GLN A 206 27.48 29.82 45.21
CA GLN A 206 27.08 30.06 43.83
C GLN A 206 25.78 30.88 43.72
N HIS A 207 24.77 30.54 44.52
CA HIS A 207 23.49 31.26 44.53
C HIS A 207 23.64 32.72 44.99
N CYS A 208 24.36 32.97 46.08
CA CYS A 208 24.56 34.32 46.59
C CYS A 208 25.44 35.17 45.67
N ALA A 209 26.42 34.58 44.99
CA ALA A 209 27.25 35.31 44.03
C ALA A 209 26.43 35.83 42.84
N VAL A 210 25.54 35.00 42.27
CA VAL A 210 24.61 35.42 41.22
C VAL A 210 23.66 36.52 41.71
N SER A 211 23.20 36.45 42.96
CA SER A 211 22.37 37.53 43.54
C SER A 211 23.13 38.85 43.67
N VAL A 212 24.38 38.82 44.15
CA VAL A 212 25.23 40.03 44.29
C VAL A 212 25.57 40.64 42.93
N GLU A 213 25.81 39.82 41.90
CA GLU A 213 26.01 40.29 40.52
C GLU A 213 24.80 41.03 39.94
N ARG A 214 23.58 40.68 40.38
CA ARG A 214 22.32 41.26 39.89
C ARG A 214 21.95 42.56 40.60
N GLU A 215 22.71 43.00 41.60
CA GLU A 215 22.46 44.28 42.28
C GLU A 215 22.74 45.48 41.35
N LEU A 216 22.07 46.62 41.59
CA LEU A 216 22.26 47.85 40.80
C LEU A 216 23.71 48.34 40.77
N VAL A 217 24.46 48.12 41.86
CA VAL A 217 25.88 48.46 41.96
C VAL A 217 26.60 47.28 42.61
N PRO A 218 27.02 46.28 41.82
CA PRO A 218 27.52 45.03 42.37
C PRO A 218 28.91 45.26 42.99
N LYS A 219 29.04 44.93 44.28
CA LYS A 219 30.27 45.11 45.06
C LYS A 219 30.60 43.85 45.84
N CYS A 220 31.89 43.61 46.05
CA CYS A 220 32.35 42.52 46.90
C CYS A 220 31.88 42.76 48.36
N PRO A 221 31.21 41.80 49.02
CA PRO A 221 30.73 41.97 50.40
C PRO A 221 31.83 42.27 51.42
N VAL A 222 33.07 41.85 51.14
CA VAL A 222 34.20 42.00 52.06
C VAL A 222 35.00 43.27 51.78
N CYS A 223 35.51 43.45 50.55
CA CYS A 223 36.38 44.60 50.24
C CYS A 223 35.66 45.80 49.61
N ARG A 224 34.35 45.68 49.32
CA ARG A 224 33.50 46.70 48.69
C ARG A 224 33.94 47.19 47.31
N MET A 225 34.95 46.57 46.70
CA MET A 225 35.36 46.84 45.32
C MET A 225 34.24 46.43 44.35
N ALA A 226 34.00 47.24 43.31
CA ALA A 226 33.04 46.93 42.26
C ALA A 226 33.43 45.63 41.54
N ILE A 227 32.46 44.74 41.35
CA ILE A 227 32.67 43.43 40.71
C ILE A 227 32.10 43.46 39.29
N ARG A 228 32.71 42.69 38.38
CA ARG A 228 32.24 42.51 36.99
C ARG A 228 31.53 41.19 36.79
N SER A 229 32.02 40.14 37.44
CA SER A 229 31.50 38.78 37.38
C SER A 229 32.09 37.97 38.54
N SER A 230 31.57 36.78 38.72
CA SER A 230 32.09 35.76 39.63
C SER A 230 32.40 34.49 38.85
N VAL A 231 33.33 33.70 39.39
CA VAL A 231 33.73 32.40 38.84
C VAL A 231 33.56 31.35 39.92
N ARG A 232 32.92 30.23 39.58
CA ARG A 232 32.83 29.06 40.46
C ARG A 232 34.18 28.38 40.53
N ILE A 233 34.70 28.23 41.74
CA ILE A 233 35.92 27.52 42.07
C ILE A 233 35.51 26.10 42.49
N TYR A 234 36.05 25.12 41.78
CA TYR A 234 35.95 23.71 42.13
C TYR A 234 37.20 23.35 42.91
N ALA A 235 37.04 22.95 44.17
CA ALA A 235 38.14 22.38 44.95
C ALA A 235 38.45 20.99 44.38
N SER A 236 39.74 20.70 44.18
CA SER A 236 40.25 19.36 43.86
C SER A 236 40.28 18.47 45.09
#